data_AF-I4AAU6-F1
#
_entry.id   AF-I4AAU6-F1
#
_cell.length_a   1.000
_cell.length_b   1.000
_cell.length_c   1.000
_cell.angle_alpha   90.00
_cell.angle_beta   90.00
_cell.angle_gamma   90.00
#
_symmetry.space_group_name_H-M   'P 1'
#
loop_
_entity.id
_entity.type
_entity.pdbx_description
1 polymer ?
#
loop_
_entity_poly.entity_id
_entity_poly.type
_entity_poly.pdbx_seq_one_letter_code
_entity_poly.pdbx_strand_id
1 'polypeptide(L)'
;MNDLATERTPLVIAAEINMITHQTKKILLASAVEIGRRLKEAKSLVKHGEWGKWLEESVSYSQQTAGRLMKLYEEYGSSFPDGSDSSNSSPGVC
;
A
#
# COMPACT_ATOMS: atom_id res chain seq x y z
N MET A 1 -0.02 -5.05 42.76
CA MET A 1 0.23 -3.84 41.95
C MET A 1 -1.09 -3.47 41.35
N ASN A 2 -1.63 -2.30 41.71
CA ASN A 2 -2.91 -1.84 41.20
C ASN A 2 -2.72 -1.58 39.70
N ASP A 3 -3.24 -2.52 38.92
CA ASP A 3 -3.54 -2.31 37.51
C ASP A 3 -4.42 -1.06 37.49
N LEU A 4 -3.86 0.07 37.05
CA LEU A 4 -4.58 1.29 36.82
C LEU A 4 -5.54 0.97 35.66
N ALA A 5 -6.67 0.37 36.02
CA ALA A 5 -7.79 0.13 35.13
C ALA A 5 -8.13 1.48 34.52
N THR A 6 -7.60 1.71 33.32
CA THR A 6 -7.87 2.91 32.55
C THR A 6 -9.37 2.85 32.31
N GLU A 7 -10.10 3.70 33.02
CA GLU A 7 -11.56 3.67 33.00
C GLU A 7 -12.00 3.72 31.54
N ARG A 8 -12.77 2.70 31.12
CA ARG A 8 -13.22 2.55 29.73
C ARG A 8 -14.29 3.59 29.44
N THR A 9 -13.85 4.81 29.17
CA THR A 9 -14.74 5.91 28.79
C THR A 9 -14.96 5.92 27.28
N PRO A 10 -16.12 6.41 26.81
CA PRO A 10 -16.37 6.62 25.39
C PRO A 10 -15.27 7.46 24.70
N LEU A 11 -14.66 8.41 25.41
CA LEU A 11 -13.57 9.24 24.88
C LEU A 11 -12.30 8.43 24.61
N VAL A 12 -11.92 7.53 25.52
CA VAL A 12 -10.76 6.63 25.32
C VAL A 12 -11.02 5.69 24.14
N ILE A 13 -12.22 5.10 24.06
CA ILE A 13 -12.63 4.24 22.93
C ILE A 13 -12.56 5.00 21.60
N ALA A 14 -13.05 6.24 21.57
CA ALA A 14 -13.00 7.06 20.36
C ALA A 14 -11.54 7.36 19.93
N ALA A 15 -10.65 7.64 20.88
CA ALA A 15 -9.23 7.82 20.59
C ALA A 15 -8.58 6.56 20.01
N GLU A 16 -8.91 5.38 20.55
CA GLU A 16 -8.45 4.08 20.04
C GLU A 16 -8.92 3.84 18.60
N ILE A 17 -10.22 4.04 18.32
CA ILE A 17 -10.80 3.87 16.98
C ILE A 17 -10.12 4.81 15.98
N ASN A 18 -9.89 6.07 16.36
CA ASN A 18 -9.22 7.04 15.50
C ASN A 18 -7.77 6.66 15.23
N MET A 19 -7.05 6.13 16.23
CA MET A 19 -5.69 5.63 16.07
C MET A 19 -5.64 4.46 15.08
N ILE A 20 -6.51 3.46 15.26
CA ILE A 20 -6.62 2.30 14.34
C ILE A 20 -6.93 2.79 12.94
N THR A 21 -7.92 3.68 12.80
CA THR A 21 -8.31 4.24 11.50
C THR A 21 -7.15 4.94 10.80
N HIS A 22 -6.36 5.73 11.53
CA HIS A 22 -5.18 6.41 10.99
C HIS A 22 -4.10 5.42 10.53
N GLN A 23 -3.82 4.40 11.33
CA GLN A 23 -2.87 3.35 10.99
C GLN A 23 -3.34 2.57 9.74
N THR A 24 -4.60 2.15 9.71
CA THR A 24 -5.19 1.45 8.56
C THR A 24 -5.13 2.30 7.29
N LYS A 25 -5.42 3.60 7.37
CA LYS A 25 -5.33 4.50 6.20
C LYS A 25 -3.91 4.56 5.63
N LYS A 26 -2.89 4.63 6.49
CA LYS A 26 -1.49 4.59 6.06
C LYS A 26 -1.14 3.29 5.35
N ILE A 27 -1.51 2.16 5.95
CA ILE A 27 -1.27 0.83 5.37
C ILE A 27 -1.98 0.71 4.02
N LEU A 28 -3.27 1.07 3.95
CA LEU A 28 -4.05 0.99 2.73
C LEU A 28 -3.46 1.84 1.60
N LEU A 29 -3.01 3.06 1.91
CA LEU A 29 -2.36 3.94 0.93
C LEU A 29 -1.05 3.33 0.40
N ALA A 30 -0.19 2.84 1.31
CA ALA A 30 1.06 2.19 0.92
C ALA A 30 0.80 0.93 0.07
N SER A 31 -0.17 0.10 0.46
CA SER A 31 -0.56 -1.08 -0.31
C SER A 31 -1.11 -0.70 -1.69
N ALA A 32 -1.93 0.35 -1.79
CA ALA A 32 -2.50 0.80 -3.06
C ALA A 32 -1.41 1.27 -4.05
N VAL A 33 -0.40 2.00 -3.56
CA VAL A 33 0.78 2.42 -4.34
C VAL A 33 1.54 1.20 -4.84
N GLU A 34 1.79 0.21 -3.98
CA GLU A 34 2.56 -0.98 -4.35
C GLU A 34 1.81 -1.88 -5.35
N ILE A 35 0.49 -2.01 -5.20
CA ILE A 35 -0.35 -2.67 -6.21
C ILE A 35 -0.26 -1.92 -7.54
N GLY A 36 -0.33 -0.59 -7.52
CA GLY A 36 -0.16 0.24 -8.71
C GLY A 36 1.15 -0.01 -9.45
N ARG A 37 2.25 -0.16 -8.70
CA ARG A 37 3.57 -0.50 -9.26
C ARG A 37 3.57 -1.84 -9.97
N ARG A 38 3.01 -2.88 -9.34
CA ARG A 38 2.90 -4.23 -9.91
C ARG A 38 1.94 -4.30 -11.10
N LEU A 39 0.88 -3.51 -11.10
CA LEU A 39 -0.02 -3.39 -12.24
C LEU A 39 0.68 -2.76 -13.46
N LYS A 40 1.56 -1.77 -13.26
CA LYS A 40 2.39 -1.22 -14.35
C LYS A 40 3.34 -2.26 -14.94
N GLU A 41 4.00 -3.03 -14.07
CA GLU A 41 4.85 -4.14 -14.48
C GLU A 41 4.07 -5.18 -15.29
N ALA A 42 2.95 -5.68 -14.76
CA ALA A 42 2.10 -6.65 -15.45
C ALA A 42 1.58 -6.13 -16.80
N LYS A 43 1.16 -4.86 -16.88
CA LYS A 43 0.66 -4.26 -18.13
C LYS A 43 1.69 -4.25 -19.26
N SER A 44 2.98 -4.22 -18.94
CA SER A 44 4.06 -4.31 -19.94
C SER A 44 4.28 -5.73 -20.47
N LEU A 45 3.85 -6.74 -19.71
CA LEU A 45 4.01 -8.17 -20.03
C LEU A 45 2.76 -8.75 -20.71
N VAL A 46 1.58 -8.20 -20.43
CA VAL A 46 0.32 -8.64 -21.01
C VAL A 46 0.21 -8.18 -22.47
N LYS A 47 -0.18 -9.11 -23.35
CA LYS A 47 -0.36 -8.84 -24.78
C LYS A 47 -1.39 -7.74 -25.02
N HIS A 48 -1.19 -6.97 -26.09
CA HIS A 48 -2.16 -5.96 -26.53
C HIS A 48 -3.55 -6.59 -26.72
N GLY A 49 -4.58 -5.93 -26.21
CA GLY A 49 -5.98 -6.40 -26.25
C GLY A 49 -6.40 -7.29 -25.08
N GLU A 50 -5.48 -7.98 -24.42
CA GLU A 50 -5.81 -8.93 -23.33
C GLU A 50 -5.88 -8.29 -21.94
N TRP A 51 -5.49 -7.01 -21.81
CA TRP A 51 -5.39 -6.33 -20.52
C TRP A 51 -6.69 -6.36 -19.70
N GLY A 52 -7.84 -6.10 -20.33
CA GLY A 52 -9.13 -6.07 -19.65
C GLY A 52 -9.51 -7.44 -19.08
N LYS A 53 -9.38 -8.49 -19.89
CA LYS A 53 -9.66 -9.87 -19.49
C LYS A 53 -8.72 -10.34 -18.39
N TRP A 54 -7.42 -10.05 -18.53
CA TRP A 54 -6.42 -10.40 -17.52
C TRP A 54 -6.73 -9.79 -16.16
N LEU A 55 -7.16 -8.52 -16.11
CA LEU A 55 -7.53 -7.87 -14.87
C LEU A 55 -8.71 -8.53 -14.16
N GLU A 56 -9.74 -8.92 -14.92
CA GLU A 56 -10.92 -9.58 -14.38
C GLU A 56 -10.59 -10.98 -13.86
N GLU A 57 -9.87 -11.78 -14.65
CA GLU A 57 -9.59 -13.19 -14.33
C GLU A 57 -8.48 -13.36 -13.27
N SER A 58 -7.46 -12.48 -13.27
CA SER A 58 -6.26 -12.69 -12.43
C SER A 58 -6.31 -11.94 -11.09
N VAL A 59 -6.96 -10.77 -11.05
CA VAL A 59 -6.94 -9.89 -9.85
C VAL A 59 -8.31 -9.30 -9.52
N SER A 60 -9.37 -9.71 -10.22
CA SER A 60 -10.75 -9.25 -9.99
C SER A 60 -10.92 -7.73 -10.02
N TYR A 61 -10.16 -7.04 -10.89
CA TYR A 61 -10.23 -5.58 -11.02
C TYR A 61 -10.92 -5.14 -12.30
N SER A 62 -11.64 -4.02 -12.20
CA SER A 62 -12.01 -3.26 -13.39
C SER A 62 -10.81 -2.48 -13.92
N GLN A 63 -10.84 -2.14 -15.22
CA GLN A 63 -9.83 -1.25 -15.80
C GLN A 63 -9.74 0.10 -15.08
N GLN A 64 -10.87 0.62 -14.58
CA GLN A 64 -10.92 1.88 -13.84
C GLN A 64 -10.18 1.77 -12.50
N THR A 65 -10.42 0.69 -11.74
CA THR A 65 -9.72 0.44 -10.47
C THR A 65 -8.22 0.31 -10.70
N ALA A 66 -7.82 -0.51 -11.67
CA ALA A 66 -6.41 -0.69 -12.01
C ALA A 66 -5.74 0.63 -12.43
N GLY A 67 -6.42 1.43 -13.26
CA GLY A 67 -5.93 2.74 -13.69
C GLY A 67 -5.74 3.71 -12.52
N ARG A 68 -6.67 3.76 -11.56
CA ARG A 68 -6.54 4.61 -10.35
C ARG A 68 -5.33 4.20 -9.50
N LEU A 69 -5.12 2.89 -9.30
CA LEU A 69 -3.98 2.37 -8.53
C LEU A 69 -2.64 2.66 -9.22
N MET A 70 -2.55 2.43 -10.53
CA MET A 70 -1.36 2.76 -11.32
C MET A 70 -1.04 4.26 -11.25
N LYS A 71 -2.06 5.13 -11.31
CA LYS A 71 -1.89 6.58 -11.16
C LYS A 71 -1.41 6.98 -9.76
N LEU A 72 -1.91 6.35 -8.70
CA LEU A 72 -1.41 6.56 -7.34
C LEU A 72 0.09 6.23 -7.24
N TYR A 73 0.53 5.15 -7.88
CA TYR A 73 1.96 4.84 -7.95
C TYR A 73 2.75 5.89 -8.73
N GLU A 74 2.23 6.40 -9.85
CA GLU A 74 2.91 7.44 -10.61
C GLU A 74 3.08 8.75 -9.82
N GLU A 75 2.07 9.13 -9.04
CA GLU A 75 2.09 10.37 -8.27
C GLU A 75 2.90 10.27 -6.97
N TYR A 76 2.82 9.13 -6.29
CA TYR A 76 3.36 8.99 -4.93
C TYR A 76 4.49 7.95 -4.79
N GLY A 77 4.74 7.12 -5.80
CA GLY A 77 5.70 6.01 -5.72
C GLY A 77 7.14 6.45 -5.44
N SER A 78 7.51 7.69 -5.79
CA SER A 78 8.82 8.28 -5.47
C SER A 78 8.96 8.71 -4.01
N SER A 79 7.84 8.99 -3.36
CA SER A 79 7.76 9.57 -2.01
C SER A 79 7.51 8.54 -0.93
N PHE A 80 7.12 7.32 -1.31
CA PHE A 80 7.05 6.16 -0.42
C PHE A 80 8.36 5.39 -0.52
N PRO A 81 9.35 5.62 0.37
CA PRO A 81 10.52 4.76 0.41
C PRO A 81 10.05 3.34 0.65
N ASP A 82 10.42 2.45 -0.26
CA ASP A 82 10.24 1.01 -0.10
C ASP A 82 10.81 0.65 1.27
N GLY A 83 10.02 0.00 2.13
CA GLY A 83 10.43 -0.37 3.49
C GLY A 83 11.54 -1.44 3.53
N SER A 84 12.31 -1.57 2.45
CA SER A 84 13.26 -2.65 2.17
C SER A 84 14.57 -2.11 1.59
N ASP A 85 15.09 -0.97 2.06
CA ASP A 85 16.51 -0.65 1.82
C ASP A 85 17.40 -1.40 2.82
N SER A 86 17.49 -2.72 2.63
CA SER A 86 18.56 -3.57 3.17
C SER A 86 19.62 -3.78 2.10
N SER A 87 20.19 -2.70 1.57
CA SER A 87 21.38 -2.75 0.74
C SER A 87 22.59 -2.35 1.60
N ASN A 88 23.11 -3.34 2.33
CA ASN A 88 24.39 -3.25 3.04
C ASN A 88 25.51 -3.09 1.99
N SER A 89 25.71 -1.86 1.53
CA SER A 89 26.82 -1.52 0.64
C SER A 89 28.07 -1.36 1.50
N SER A 90 28.81 -2.46 1.69
CA SER A 90 30.17 -2.41 2.24
C SER A 90 31.03 -1.53 1.33
N PRO A 91 31.71 -0.48 1.84
CA PRO A 91 32.68 0.23 1.03
C PRO A 91 33.91 -0.66 0.87
N GLY A 92 34.16 -1.10 -0.36
CA GLY A 92 35.46 -1.66 -0.74
C GLY A 92 36.52 -0.58 -0.55
N VAL A 93 37.33 -0.76 0.50
CA VAL A 93 38.53 0.05 0.74
C VAL A 93 39.59 -0.39 -0.26
N CYS A 94 40.10 0.59 -1.01
CA CYS A 94 41.24 0.47 -1.93
C CYS A 94 42.56 0.34 -1.16
#